data_AF-A0A4Q7KWC6-F1
#
_entry.id   AF-A0A4Q7KWC6-F1
#
_cell.length_a   1.000
_cell.length_b   1.000
_cell.length_c   1.000
_cell.angle_alpha   90.00
_cell.angle_beta   90.00
_cell.angle_gamma   90.00
#
_symmetry.space_group_name_H-M   'P 1'
#
loop_
_entity.id
_entity.type
_entity.pdbx_description
1 polymer ?
#
loop_
_entity_poly.entity_id
_entity_poly.type
_entity_poly.pdbx_seq_one_letter_code
_entity_poly.pdbx_strand_id
1 'polypeptide(L)'
;MTTDGDTIALSEALPLIRDTVHRCAPRLFTIYGADEVTGSPLIGWGMDFGPKIGALYWQPHDNTTHTGESAEQIHKIYELAGVAHLDWL
;
A
#
# COMPACT_ATOMS: atom_id res chain seq x y z
N MET A 1 -38.37 18.93 7.93
CA MET A 1 -37.70 17.98 8.83
C MET A 1 -36.23 17.98 8.46
N THR A 2 -35.48 18.88 9.09
CA THR A 2 -34.03 18.97 8.96
C THR A 2 -33.44 17.85 9.80
N THR A 3 -32.71 16.93 9.18
CA THR A 3 -31.85 16.00 9.91
C THR A 3 -30.73 16.84 10.50
N ASP A 4 -30.83 17.16 11.79
CA ASP A 4 -29.70 17.60 12.58
C ASP A 4 -28.65 16.49 12.50
N GLY A 5 -27.63 16.73 11.70
CA GLY A 5 -26.45 15.87 11.66
C GLY A 5 -25.75 16.07 12.99
N ASP A 6 -25.90 15.10 13.89
CA ASP A 6 -25.17 15.02 15.16
C ASP A 6 -23.69 15.26 14.88
N THR A 7 -23.27 16.50 15.13
CA THR A 7 -21.88 16.91 14.97
C THR A 7 -21.18 16.44 16.22
N ILE A 8 -20.67 15.21 16.17
CA ILE A 8 -19.84 14.65 17.23
C ILE A 8 -18.65 15.60 17.42
N ALA A 9 -18.38 16.01 18.66
CA ALA A 9 -17.21 16.82 18.93
C ALA A 9 -15.96 16.05 18.50
N LEU A 10 -15.00 16.70 17.85
CA LEU A 10 -13.81 16.02 17.30
C LEU A 10 -13.08 15.17 18.36
N SER A 11 -13.09 15.61 19.62
CA SER A 11 -12.56 14.90 20.78
C SER A 11 -13.28 13.58 21.09
N GLU A 12 -14.59 13.50 20.86
CA GLU A 12 -15.42 12.31 21.06
C GLU A 12 -15.27 11.31 19.90
N ALA A 13 -14.90 11.79 18.71
CA ALA A 13 -14.61 10.94 17.55
C ALA A 13 -13.22 10.27 17.63
N LEU A 14 -12.29 10.79 18.43
CA LEU A 14 -10.91 10.28 18.50
C LEU A 14 -10.79 8.79 18.86
N PRO A 15 -11.53 8.23 19.83
CA PRO A 15 -11.48 6.79 20.10
C PRO A 15 -11.93 5.95 18.89
N LEU A 16 -12.98 6.37 18.20
CA LEU A 16 -13.48 5.68 17.00
C LEU A 16 -12.48 5.74 15.83
N ILE A 17 -11.82 6.88 15.64
CA ILE A 17 -10.76 7.06 14.65
C ILE A 17 -9.56 6.17 15.00
N ARG A 18 -9.13 6.15 16.27
CA ARG A 18 -8.01 5.33 16.74
C ARG A 18 -8.25 3.84 16.47
N ASP A 19 -9.44 3.35 16.82
CA ASP A 19 -9.81 1.96 16.56
C ASP A 19 -9.78 1.63 15.06
N THR A 20 -10.18 2.60 14.22
CA THR A 20 -10.14 2.44 12.76
C THR A 20 -8.72 2.40 12.24
N VAL A 21 -7.81 3.23 12.74
CA VAL A 21 -6.38 3.18 12.40
C VAL A 21 -5.79 1.80 12.67
N HIS A 22 -6.13 1.17 13.80
CA HIS A 22 -5.63 -0.16 14.12
C HIS A 22 -6.26 -1.28 13.28
N ARG A 23 -7.57 -1.20 12.99
CA ARG A 23 -8.25 -2.19 12.14
C ARG A 23 -7.84 -2.11 10.67
N CYS A 24 -7.44 -0.93 10.22
CA CYS A 24 -7.01 -0.66 8.85
C CYS A 24 -5.49 -0.55 8.72
N ALA A 25 -4.73 -1.01 9.73
CA ALA A 25 -3.27 -1.00 9.68
C ALA A 25 -2.79 -1.86 8.49
N PRO A 26 -2.02 -1.29 7.54
CA PRO A 26 -1.56 -2.05 6.39
C PRO A 26 -0.48 -3.05 6.81
N ARG A 27 -0.33 -4.10 6.01
CA ARG A 27 0.85 -4.97 6.04
C ARG A 27 1.94 -4.32 5.21
N LEU A 28 3.13 -4.18 5.78
CA LEU A 28 4.28 -3.65 5.06
C LEU A 28 4.90 -4.74 4.20
N PHE A 29 5.35 -4.39 3.01
CA PHE A 29 6.07 -5.30 2.12
C PHE A 29 7.17 -4.57 1.36
N THR A 30 8.07 -5.34 0.76
CA THR A 30 9.09 -4.85 -0.17
C THR A 30 9.06 -5.70 -1.44
N ILE A 31 9.34 -5.06 -2.57
CA ILE A 31 9.65 -5.76 -3.82
C ILE A 31 11.09 -5.40 -4.18
N TYR A 32 11.89 -6.40 -4.48
CA TYR A 32 13.27 -6.21 -4.89
C TYR A 32 13.73 -7.21 -5.95
N GLY A 33 14.75 -6.86 -6.71
CA GLY A 33 15.27 -7.69 -7.79
C GLY A 33 16.07 -6.89 -8.81
N ALA A 34 15.97 -7.30 -10.08
CA ALA A 34 16.65 -6.65 -11.19
C ALA A 34 15.85 -6.75 -12.49
N ASP A 35 15.83 -5.64 -13.25
CA ASP A 35 15.27 -5.58 -14.60
C ASP A 35 16.13 -6.41 -15.57
N GLU A 36 15.49 -7.26 -16.38
CA GLU A 36 16.21 -8.22 -17.23
C GLU A 36 16.91 -7.55 -18.42
N VAL A 37 16.38 -6.43 -18.91
CA VAL A 37 16.89 -5.75 -20.11
C VAL A 37 18.06 -4.83 -19.77
N THR A 38 17.92 -4.06 -18.70
CA THR A 38 18.88 -3.03 -18.30
C THR A 38 19.85 -3.50 -17.22
N GLY A 39 19.52 -4.58 -16.50
CA GLY A 39 20.25 -5.02 -15.31
C GLY A 39 20.12 -4.07 -14.12
N SER A 40 19.22 -3.07 -14.20
CA SER A 40 19.05 -2.07 -13.17
C SER A 40 18.39 -2.67 -11.92
N PRO A 41 18.79 -2.26 -10.71
CA PRO A 41 18.19 -2.77 -9.49
C PRO A 41 16.74 -2.31 -9.40
N LEU A 42 15.87 -3.26 -9.09
CA LEU A 42 14.50 -3.00 -8.71
C LEU A 42 14.42 -3.04 -7.19
N ILE A 43 14.06 -1.95 -6.54
CA ILE A 43 13.92 -1.90 -5.07
C ILE A 43 12.79 -0.93 -4.73
N GLY A 44 11.88 -1.33 -3.85
CA GLY A 44 10.86 -0.44 -3.32
C GLY A 44 10.09 -1.04 -2.15
N TRP A 45 9.21 -0.24 -1.58
CA TRP A 45 8.44 -0.57 -0.37
C TRP A 45 6.98 -0.24 -0.55
N GLY A 46 6.12 -1.02 0.06
CA GLY A 46 4.69 -0.86 -0.06
C GLY A 46 3.91 -1.14 1.21
N MET A 47 2.64 -0.78 1.13
CA MET A 47 1.62 -0.99 2.14
C MET A 47 0.45 -1.70 1.48
N ASP A 48 0.08 -2.87 1.99
CA ASP A 48 -1.14 -3.60 1.58
C ASP A 48 -2.24 -3.39 2.62
N PHE A 49 -3.30 -2.71 2.21
CA PHE A 49 -4.47 -2.38 3.03
C PHE A 49 -5.60 -3.43 2.90
N GLY A 50 -5.34 -4.54 2.20
CA GLY A 50 -6.26 -5.63 1.98
C GLY A 50 -7.29 -5.37 0.87
N PRO A 51 -8.18 -6.34 0.61
CA PRO A 51 -8.98 -6.41 -0.63
C PRO A 51 -9.93 -5.24 -0.91
N LYS A 52 -10.24 -4.40 0.09
CA LYS A 52 -11.14 -3.25 -0.08
C LYS A 52 -10.43 -1.97 -0.53
N ILE A 53 -9.13 -1.86 -0.23
CA ILE A 53 -8.35 -0.64 -0.45
C ILE A 53 -7.21 -0.93 -1.43
N GLY A 54 -6.64 -2.14 -1.38
CA GLY A 54 -5.54 -2.56 -2.23
C GLY A 54 -4.17 -2.21 -1.65
N ALA A 55 -3.17 -2.14 -2.52
CA ALA A 55 -1.79 -1.91 -2.16
C ALA A 55 -1.23 -0.64 -2.82
N LEU A 56 -0.33 0.02 -2.12
CA LEU A 56 0.51 1.12 -2.60
C LEU A 56 1.96 0.65 -2.58
N TYR A 57 2.72 0.96 -3.62
CA TYR A 57 4.13 0.61 -3.72
C TYR A 57 4.93 1.81 -4.21
N TRP A 58 5.97 2.19 -3.48
CA TRP A 58 6.85 3.31 -3.81
C TRP A 58 8.21 2.79 -4.27
N GLN A 59 8.64 3.25 -5.44
CA GLN A 59 9.93 2.94 -6.05
C GLN A 59 10.81 4.19 -6.00
N PRO A 60 11.89 4.19 -5.20
CA PRO A 60 12.73 5.38 -5.02
C PRO A 60 13.53 5.76 -6.27
N HIS A 61 13.94 4.77 -7.07
CA HIS A 61 14.81 5.03 -8.23
C HIS A 61 14.13 5.97 -9.24
N ASP A 62 12.86 5.71 -9.53
CA ASP A 62 12.06 6.50 -10.46
C ASP A 62 11.24 7.60 -9.75
N ASN A 63 11.28 7.61 -8.42
CA ASN A 63 10.46 8.47 -7.56
C ASN A 63 8.96 8.36 -7.90
N THR A 64 8.48 7.13 -8.07
CA THR A 64 7.09 6.83 -8.46
C THR A 64 6.36 6.05 -7.38
N THR A 65 5.04 6.26 -7.32
CA THR A 65 4.12 5.44 -6.52
C THR A 65 3.16 4.72 -7.45
N HIS A 66 3.09 3.41 -7.30
CA HIS A 66 2.22 2.49 -8.01
C HIS A 66 1.11 2.00 -7.08
N THR A 67 -0.04 1.67 -7.66
CA THR A 67 -1.21 1.17 -6.94
C THR A 67 -1.70 -0.13 -7.57
N GLY A 68 -2.19 -1.06 -6.75
CA GLY A 68 -2.78 -2.31 -7.23
C GLY A 68 -3.82 -2.86 -6.25
N GLU A 69 -4.48 -3.94 -6.64
CA GLU A 69 -5.49 -4.64 -5.82
C GLU A 69 -4.87 -5.42 -4.66
N SER A 70 -3.60 -5.83 -4.77
CA SER A 70 -2.81 -6.44 -3.69
C SER A 70 -1.30 -6.30 -3.95
N ALA A 71 -0.49 -6.58 -2.94
CA ALA A 71 0.97 -6.61 -3.07
C ALA A 71 1.42 -7.67 -4.11
N GLU A 72 0.77 -8.83 -4.15
CA GLU A 72 1.07 -9.90 -5.12
C GLU A 72 0.73 -9.50 -6.56
N GLN A 73 -0.32 -8.71 -6.77
CA GLN A 73 -0.63 -8.19 -8.11
C GLN A 73 0.46 -7.24 -8.59
N ILE A 74 0.92 -6.33 -7.71
CA ILE A 74 2.03 -5.42 -8.02
C ILE A 74 3.31 -6.21 -8.30
N HIS A 75 3.63 -7.21 -7.48
CA HIS A 75 4.77 -8.10 -7.68
C HIS A 75 4.72 -8.80 -9.04
N LYS A 76 3.57 -9.35 -9.42
CA LYS A 76 3.37 -9.96 -10.75
C LYS A 76 3.69 -9.04 -11.91
N ILE A 77 3.43 -7.73 -11.79
CA ILE A 77 3.79 -6.75 -12.83
C ILE A 77 5.31 -6.63 -12.93
N TYR A 78 6.01 -6.59 -11.80
CA TYR A 78 7.47 -6.51 -11.79
C TYR A 78 8.16 -7.82 -12.21
N GLU A 79 7.53 -8.98 -12.00
CA GLU A 79 7.98 -10.25 -12.58
C GLU A 79 7.93 -10.26 -14.11
N LEU A 80 7.14 -9.39 -14.75
CA LEU A 80 7.14 -9.26 -16.22
C LEU A 80 8.35 -8.47 -16.74
N ALA A 81 8.97 -7.63 -15.91
CA ALA A 81 10.11 -6.80 -16.28
C ALA A 81 11.47 -7.47 -15.97
N GLY A 82 11.49 -8.48 -15.11
CA GLY A 82 12.69 -9.24 -14.79
C GLY A 82 12.53 -10.13 -13.57
N VAL A 83 13.62 -10.32 -12.83
CA VAL A 83 13.59 -11.11 -11.58
C VAL A 83 13.08 -10.19 -10.47
N ALA A 84 11.95 -10.53 -9.87
CA ALA A 84 11.37 -9.78 -8.75
C ALA A 84 10.97 -10.73 -7.62
N HIS A 85 11.24 -10.32 -6.39
CA HIS A 85 10.85 -11.01 -5.15
C HIS A 85 9.95 -10.11 -4.32
N LEU A 86 9.01 -10.71 -3.60
CA LEU A 86 8.12 -10.04 -2.66
C LEU A 86 8.35 -10.61 -1.26
N ASP A 87 8.70 -9.74 -0.32
CA ASP A 87 8.82 -10.07 1.10
C ASP A 87 7.92 -9.20 1.97
N TRP A 88 7.30 -9.80 2.98
CA TRP A 88 6.54 -9.10 4.03
C TRP A 88 7.47 -8.64 5.15
N LEU A 89 7.23 -7.44 5.71
CA LEU A 89 8.05 -6.80 6.75
C LEU A 89 7.37 -6.80 8.13
#